data_AF-M3FW08-F1
#
_entry.id   AF-M3FW08-F1
#
_cell.length_a   1.000
_cell.length_b   1.000
_cell.length_c   1.000
_cell.angle_alpha   90.00
_cell.angle_beta   90.00
_cell.angle_gamma   90.00
#
_symmetry.space_group_name_H-M   'P 1'
#
loop_
_entity.id
_entity.type
_entity.pdbx_description
1 polymer ?
#
loop_
_entity_poly.entity_id
_entity_poly.type
_entity_poly.pdbx_seq_one_letter_code
_entity_poly.pdbx_strand_id
1 'polypeptide(L)' 'MAGKTDMVVGMWNNVFTHLPISVAIQERKVLQPDRSTLWRSLLASTGQPAHMLAK' A
#
# COMPACT_ATOMS: atom_id res chain seq x y z
N MET A 1 12.60 12.82 23.80
CA MET A 1 11.66 11.65 23.84
C MET A 1 10.37 12.10 24.51
N ALA A 2 9.21 11.83 23.91
CA ALA A 2 7.90 12.32 24.41
C ALA A 2 7.04 11.24 25.08
N GLY A 3 7.60 10.06 25.40
CA GLY A 3 6.89 8.98 26.10
C GLY A 3 5.77 8.29 25.30
N LYS A 4 5.70 8.47 23.98
CA LYS A 4 4.70 7.80 23.13
C LYS A 4 5.08 6.33 22.95
N THR A 5 4.13 5.43 23.22
CA THR A 5 4.24 3.97 23.11
C THR A 5 3.06 3.41 22.31
N ASP A 6 3.07 2.12 22.00
CA ASP A 6 2.01 1.38 21.30
C ASP A 6 1.60 1.95 19.93
N MET A 7 2.57 2.56 19.24
CA MET A 7 2.35 3.15 17.92
C MET A 7 3.57 2.97 17.03
N VAL A 8 3.33 2.96 15.72
CA VAL A 8 4.35 3.01 14.68
C VAL A 8 4.42 4.41 14.08
N VAL A 9 5.61 4.82 13.66
CA VAL A 9 5.79 6.06 12.89
C VAL A 9 5.81 5.70 11.42
N GLY A 10 4.85 6.22 10.67
CA GLY A 10 4.76 6.07 9.22
C GLY A 10 4.89 7.41 8.50
N MET A 11 5.01 7.38 7.18
CA MET A 11 4.90 8.56 6.33
C MET A 11 3.61 8.49 5.51
N TRP A 12 2.81 9.55 5.56
CA TRP A 12 1.59 9.71 4.78
C TRP A 12 1.56 11.11 4.20
N ASN A 13 1.32 11.25 2.89
CA ASN A 13 1.29 12.53 2.18
C ASN A 13 2.46 13.46 2.55
N ASN A 14 3.68 12.91 2.57
CA ASN A 14 4.91 13.62 2.89
C ASN A 14 4.99 14.18 4.32
N VAL A 15 4.22 13.62 5.26
CA VAL A 15 4.21 13.98 6.69
C VAL A 15 4.40 12.74 7.55
N PHE A 16 5.22 12.87 8.59
CA PHE A 16 5.37 11.82 9.61
C PHE A 16 4.12 11.73 10.48
N THR A 17 3.56 10.54 10.57
CA THR A 17 2.32 10.25 11.29
C THR A 17 2.57 9.18 12.34
N HIS A 18 2.03 9.39 13.54
CA HIS A 18 1.98 8.38 14.60
C HIS A 18 0.70 7.56 14.41
N LEU A 19 0.83 6.25 14.18
CA LEU A 19 -0.28 5.35 13.94
C LEU A 19 -0.33 4.26 15.02
N PRO A 20 -1.45 4.09 15.75
CA PRO A 20 -1.57 3.00 16.72
C PRO A 20 -1.33 1.63 16.07
N ILE A 21 -0.64 0.73 16.78
CA ILE A 21 -0.32 -0.61 16.25
C ILE A 21 -1.59 -1.38 15.88
N SER A 22 -2.63 -1.26 16.71
CA SER A 22 -3.94 -1.89 16.48
C SER A 22 -4.59 -1.48 15.16
N VAL A 23 -4.34 -0.26 14.66
CA VAL A 23 -4.83 0.21 13.36
C VAL A 23 -3.90 -0.25 12.24
N ALA A 24 -2.59 -0.20 12.47
CA ALA A 24 -1.59 -0.59 11.47
C ALA A 24 -1.71 -2.05 11.01
N ILE A 25 -2.19 -2.95 11.88
CA ILE A 25 -2.31 -4.38 11.57
C ILE A 25 -3.69 -4.81 11.02
N GLN A 26 -4.68 -3.91 10.99
CA GLN A 26 -6.03 -4.26 10.54
C GLN A 26 -6.08 -4.63 9.06
N GLU A 27 -5.38 -3.85 8.23
CA GLU A 27 -5.36 -4.04 6.79
C GLU A 27 -3.98 -3.79 6.22
N ARG A 28 -3.68 -4.45 5.10
CA ARG A 28 -2.45 -4.22 4.34
C ARG A 28 -2.77 -3.44 3.07
N LYS A 29 -1.92 -2.47 2.74
CA LYS A 29 -1.98 -1.79 1.44
C LYS A 29 -1.66 -2.79 0.33
N VAL A 30 -2.71 -3.20 -0.39
CA VAL A 30 -2.62 -4.07 -1.57
C VAL A 30 -3.03 -3.26 -2.79
N LEU A 31 -2.28 -3.44 -3.87
CA LEU A 31 -2.52 -2.76 -5.13
C LEU A 31 -3.70 -3.45 -5.83
N GLN A 32 -4.74 -2.70 -6.16
CA GLN A 32 -5.94 -3.23 -6.81
C GLN A 32 -5.74 -3.27 -8.34
N PRO A 33 -5.66 -4.44 -8.98
CA PRO A 33 -5.34 -4.56 -10.40
C PRO A 33 -6.28 -3.78 -11.32
N ASP A 34 -7.59 -3.83 -11.02
CA ASP A 34 -8.62 -3.29 -11.91
C ASP A 34 -8.76 -1.77 -11.82
N ARG A 35 -8.36 -1.17 -10.69
CA ARG A 35 -8.57 0.26 -10.40
C ARG A 35 -7.27 1.06 -10.36
N SER A 36 -6.13 0.42 -10.17
CA SER A 36 -4.84 1.09 -9.98
C SER A 36 -4.24 1.54 -11.31
N THR A 37 -4.00 2.84 -11.45
CA THR A 37 -3.21 3.39 -12.56
C THR A 37 -1.80 2.83 -12.59
N LEU A 38 -1.19 2.58 -11.43
CA LEU A 38 0.14 1.97 -11.33
C LEU A 38 0.16 0.55 -11.91
N TRP A 39 -0.91 -0.23 -11.71
CA TRP A 39 -1.01 -1.55 -12.33
C TRP A 39 -1.12 -1.46 -13.86
N ARG A 40 -1.91 -0.51 -14.35
CA ARG A 40 -2.10 -0.29 -15.79
C ARG A 40 -0.80 0.13 -16.46
N SER A 41 -0.02 0.99 -15.81
CA SER A 41 1.32 1.36 -16.30
C SER A 41 2.25 0.15 -16.35
N LEU A 42 2.23 -0.72 -15.33
CA LEU A 42 3.03 -1.94 -15.31
C LEU A 42 2.69 -2.84 -16.50
N LEU A 43 1.40 -3.13 -16.72
CA LEU A 43 0.94 -3.94 -17.86
C LEU A 43 1.35 -3.35 -19.21
N ALA A 44 1.24 -2.03 -19.37
CA ALA A 44 1.66 -1.33 -20.59
C ALA A 44 3.18 -1.42 -20.82
N SER A 45 3.98 -1.37 -19.75
CA SER A 45 5.44 -1.48 -19.84
C SER A 45 5.93 -2.91 -20.06
N THR A 46 5.26 -3.92 -19.50
CA THR A 46 5.66 -5.32 -19.65
C THR A 46 5.02 -6.02 -20.85
N GLY A 47 3.94 -5.45 -21.41
CA GLY A 47 3.15 -6.08 -22.48
C GLY A 47 2.32 -7.27 -22.02
N GLN A 48 2.17 -7.47 -20.70
CA GLN A 48 1.41 -8.59 -20.14
C GLN A 48 -0.11 -8.39 -20.33
N PRO A 49 -0.88 -9.48 -20.46
CA PRO A 49 -2.33 -9.39 -20.62
C PRO A 49 -3.00 -8.83 -19.35
N ALA A 50 -4.11 -8.09 -19.54
CA ALA A 50 -4.84 -7.46 -18.44
C ALA A 50 -5.40 -8.48 -17.42
N HIS A 51 -5.73 -9.68 -17.87
CA HIS A 51 -6.10 -10.80 -17.02
C HIS A 51 -5.08 -11.92 -17.20
N MET A 52 -4.36 -12.23 -16.12
CA MET A 52 -3.50 -13.41 -16.05
C MET A 52 -4.38 -14.62 -15.71
N LEU A 53 -4.51 -15.56 -16.63
CA LEU A 53 -5.12 -16.85 -16.34
C LEU A 53 -4.10 -17.71 -15.60
N ALA A 54 -4.40 -18.09 -14.36
CA ALA A 54 -3.65 -19.15 -13.71
C ALA A 54 -3.95 -20.48 -14.42
N LYS A 55 -2.89 -21.20 -14.79
CA LYS A 55 -2.99 -22.58 -15.29
C LYS A 55 -3.12 -23.55 -14.13
#